data_AF-A0A6B0XRR3-F1
#
_entry.id   AF-A0A6B0XRR3-F1
#
_cell.length_a   1.000
_cell.length_b   1.000
_cell.length_c   1.000
_cell.angle_alpha   90.00
_cell.angle_beta   90.00
_cell.angle_gamma   90.00
#
_symmetry.space_group_name_H-M   'P 1'
#
loop_
_entity.id
_entity.type
_entity.pdbx_description
1 polymer ?
#
loop_
_entity_poly.entity_id
_entity_poly.type
_entity_poly.pdbx_seq_one_letter_code
_entity_poly.pdbx_strand_id
1 'polypeptide(L)'
;MGSTKSYAYTREHFREAVEAAFVAPKDFVRPADEITADIGSDDVHDVRMHDGSVIRFRQVEGDYDATDRDAVYGYLRERQNAGEVPTGLLYVDPESRDLHDVLGTVDRPLWNLPFEELCPGSEALDALMENYR
;
A
#
# COMPACT_ATOMS: atom_id res chain seq x y z
N MET A 1 -7.71 20.22 -1.15
CA MET A 1 -7.64 21.24 -2.21
C MET A 1 -7.99 20.56 -3.52
N GLY A 2 -9.11 20.93 -4.13
CA GLY A 2 -9.63 20.29 -5.34
C GLY A 2 -8.89 20.75 -6.60
N SER A 3 -8.62 19.81 -7.51
CA SER A 3 -7.96 20.06 -8.79
C SER A 3 -8.78 21.00 -9.67
N THR A 4 -8.22 22.16 -10.03
CA THR A 4 -8.83 23.21 -10.87
C THR A 4 -8.56 23.02 -12.36
N LYS A 5 -8.45 21.78 -12.84
CA LYS A 5 -8.40 21.53 -14.29
C LYS A 5 -9.82 21.34 -14.81
N SER A 6 -10.33 22.36 -15.51
CA SER A 6 -11.64 22.35 -16.15
C SER A 6 -11.68 21.37 -17.33
N TYR A 7 -12.87 20.89 -17.70
CA TYR A 7 -13.07 20.06 -18.89
C TYR A 7 -12.52 20.71 -20.18
N ALA A 8 -12.56 22.04 -20.26
CA ALA A 8 -11.97 22.81 -21.35
C ALA A 8 -10.44 22.67 -21.42
N TYR A 9 -9.75 22.70 -20.27
CA TYR A 9 -8.30 22.49 -20.18
C TYR A 9 -7.91 21.11 -20.73
N THR A 10 -8.67 20.06 -20.39
CA THR A 10 -8.43 18.70 -20.88
C THR A 10 -8.59 18.57 -22.38
N ARG A 11 -9.54 19.30 -23.01
CA ARG A 11 -9.70 19.31 -24.48
C ARG A 11 -8.58 20.05 -25.20
N GLU A 12 -8.16 21.22 -24.70
CA GLU A 12 -7.09 22.00 -25.32
C GLU A 12 -5.71 21.32 -25.20
N HIS A 13 -5.54 20.50 -24.16
CA HIS A 13 -4.30 19.76 -23.90
C HIS A 13 -4.42 18.27 -24.24
N PHE A 14 -5.51 17.85 -24.90
CA PHE A 14 -5.67 16.49 -25.37
C PHE A 14 -4.75 16.29 -26.56
N ARG A 15 -3.62 15.61 -26.33
CA ARG A 15 -2.77 15.13 -27.42
C ARG A 15 -3.37 13.82 -27.89
N GLU A 16 -3.85 13.81 -29.14
CA GLU A 16 -4.27 12.58 -29.79
C GLU A 16 -3.05 11.65 -29.87
N ALA A 17 -3.11 10.51 -29.20
CA ALA A 17 -2.04 9.51 -29.15
C ALA A 17 -1.99 8.71 -30.47
N VAL A 18 -1.94 9.40 -31.60
CA VAL A 18 -1.87 8.79 -32.93
C VAL A 18 -0.56 9.23 -33.58
N GLU A 19 0.55 8.70 -33.05
CA GLU A 19 1.74 8.46 -33.87
C GLU A 19 1.83 6.96 -34.13
N ALA A 20 1.06 6.52 -35.12
CA ALA A 20 1.25 5.23 -35.78
C ALA A 20 2.40 5.35 -36.78
N ALA A 21 3.65 5.06 -36.36
CA ALA A 21 4.75 4.82 -37.29
C ALA A 21 5.92 4.09 -36.60
N PHE A 22 6.01 2.76 -36.79
CA PHE A 22 7.22 1.92 -36.72
C PHE A 22 8.11 1.92 -35.46
N VAL A 23 7.83 2.76 -34.47
CA VAL A 23 8.51 2.82 -33.17
C VAL A 23 7.49 2.35 -32.15
N ALA A 24 7.87 1.33 -31.37
CA ALA A 24 7.03 0.87 -30.27
C ALA A 24 6.58 2.10 -29.44
N PRO A 25 5.28 2.28 -29.16
CA PRO A 25 4.81 3.40 -28.36
C PRO A 25 5.63 3.45 -27.07
N LYS A 26 5.92 4.65 -26.55
CA LYS A 26 6.76 4.80 -25.34
C LYS A 26 6.24 4.00 -24.14
N ASP A 27 4.96 3.65 -24.16
CA ASP A 27 4.28 2.88 -23.13
C ASP A 27 4.12 1.38 -23.50
N PHE A 28 4.80 0.90 -24.54
CA PHE A 28 4.74 -0.49 -24.97
C PHE A 28 5.66 -1.36 -24.11
N VAL A 29 5.06 -2.04 -23.12
CA VAL A 29 5.72 -3.08 -22.34
C VAL A 29 5.62 -4.40 -23.12
N ARG A 30 6.76 -4.97 -23.53
CA ARG A 30 6.78 -6.27 -24.19
C ARG A 30 6.34 -7.37 -23.22
N PRO A 31 5.62 -8.41 -23.70
CA PRO A 31 5.43 -9.62 -22.92
C PRO A 31 6.79 -10.20 -22.51
N ALA A 32 6.90 -10.60 -21.25
CA ALA A 32 8.05 -11.31 -20.71
C ALA A 32 7.53 -12.53 -19.94
N ASP A 33 8.32 -13.61 -19.93
CA ASP A 33 7.96 -14.82 -19.19
C ASP A 33 7.99 -14.56 -17.68
N GLU A 34 7.11 -15.19 -16.92
CA GLU A 34 7.12 -15.04 -15.45
C GLU A 34 8.43 -15.57 -14.85
N ILE A 35 9.03 -14.79 -13.96
CA ILE A 35 10.19 -15.22 -13.15
C ILE A 35 9.66 -15.71 -11.80
N THR A 36 9.76 -17.02 -11.55
CA THR A 36 9.48 -17.62 -10.24
C THR A 36 10.80 -17.92 -9.52
N ALA A 37 10.90 -17.57 -8.24
CA ALA A 37 12.03 -17.89 -7.40
C ALA A 37 11.56 -18.36 -6.01
N ASP A 38 12.18 -19.41 -5.49
CA ASP A 38 11.99 -19.85 -4.11
C ASP A 38 13.08 -19.21 -3.25
N ILE A 39 12.66 -18.39 -2.28
CA ILE A 39 13.55 -17.61 -1.41
C ILE A 39 13.57 -18.35 -0.08
N GLY A 40 14.68 -19.03 0.19
CA GLY A 40 14.92 -19.74 1.43
C GLY A 40 15.18 -18.80 2.60
N SER A 41 15.32 -19.39 3.79
CA SER A 41 15.41 -18.65 5.05
C SER A 41 16.82 -18.36 5.54
N ASP A 42 17.84 -18.99 4.95
CA ASP A 42 19.18 -19.02 5.53
C ASP A 42 20.23 -18.21 4.77
N ASP A 43 19.91 -17.57 3.63
CA ASP A 43 20.91 -16.89 2.79
C ASP A 43 20.37 -15.72 1.95
N VAL A 44 21.29 -14.99 1.30
CA VAL A 44 20.97 -14.02 0.24
C VAL A 44 20.66 -14.76 -1.06
N HIS A 45 19.53 -14.43 -1.68
CA HIS A 45 19.04 -15.04 -2.91
C HIS A 45 19.09 -14.05 -4.09
N ASP A 46 19.92 -14.36 -5.08
CA ASP A 46 20.04 -13.58 -6.32
C ASP A 46 18.99 -14.05 -7.35
N VAL A 47 18.13 -13.14 -7.79
CA VAL A 47 17.16 -13.37 -8.87
C VAL A 47 17.53 -12.53 -10.08
N ARG A 48 17.78 -13.20 -11.22
CA ARG A 48 18.15 -12.54 -12.47
C ARG A 48 16.91 -12.08 -13.23
N MET A 49 16.89 -10.80 -13.57
CA MET A 49 15.80 -10.16 -14.33
C MET A 49 16.02 -10.29 -15.84
N HIS A 50 14.97 -10.05 -16.63
CA HIS A 50 15.02 -10.14 -18.10
C HIS A 50 16.02 -9.19 -18.75
N ASP A 51 16.30 -8.05 -18.11
CA ASP A 51 17.30 -7.06 -18.57
C ASP A 51 18.73 -7.42 -18.15
N GLY A 52 18.92 -8.55 -17.46
CA GLY A 52 20.19 -9.02 -16.95
C GLY A 52 20.62 -8.40 -15.62
N SER A 53 19.83 -7.47 -15.06
CA SER A 53 20.01 -7.01 -13.68
C SER A 53 19.73 -8.15 -12.69
N VAL A 54 20.21 -7.98 -11.46
CA VAL A 54 20.05 -8.97 -10.39
C VAL A 54 19.45 -8.29 -9.17
N ILE A 55 18.36 -8.84 -8.66
CA ILE A 55 17.77 -8.45 -7.38
C ILE A 55 18.26 -9.43 -6.33
N ARG A 56 18.78 -8.91 -5.23
CA ARG A 56 19.21 -9.71 -4.07
C ARG A 56 18.15 -9.66 -2.99
N PHE A 57 17.57 -10.79 -2.64
CA PHE A 57 16.66 -10.90 -1.51
C PHE A 57 17.40 -11.43 -0.30
N ARG A 58 17.08 -10.90 0.88
CA ARG A 58 17.67 -11.37 2.15
C ARG A 58 16.58 -11.47 3.21
N GLN A 59 16.38 -12.64 3.77
CA GLN A 59 15.49 -12.78 4.92
C GLN A 59 16.08 -12.05 6.14
N VAL A 60 15.23 -11.38 6.92
CA VAL A 60 15.64 -10.82 8.21
C VAL A 60 16.21 -11.90 9.13
N GLU A 61 17.33 -11.61 9.78
CA GLU A 61 18.07 -12.53 10.66
C GLU A 61 17.33 -12.73 12.00
N GLY A 62 17.63 -13.83 12.71
CA GLY A 62 16.87 -14.23 13.90
C GLY A 62 17.02 -13.33 15.12
N ASP A 63 18.06 -12.49 15.16
CA ASP A 63 18.32 -11.48 16.19
C ASP A 63 17.73 -10.10 15.84
N TYR A 64 17.02 -9.99 14.71
CA TYR A 64 16.37 -8.77 14.29
C TYR A 64 15.18 -8.39 15.18
N ASP A 65 15.30 -7.25 15.87
CA ASP A 65 14.20 -6.67 16.63
C ASP A 65 13.32 -5.78 15.72
N ALA A 66 12.16 -6.29 15.34
CA ALA A 66 11.20 -5.57 14.51
C ALA A 66 10.42 -4.47 15.26
N THR A 67 10.62 -4.29 16.56
CA THR A 67 9.90 -3.32 17.40
C THR A 67 10.65 -2.00 17.56
N ASP A 68 11.99 -2.00 17.41
CA ASP A 68 12.80 -0.78 17.45
C ASP A 68 12.80 -0.10 16.08
N ARG A 69 11.99 0.96 15.96
CA ARG A 69 11.85 1.75 14.73
C ARG A 69 13.18 2.29 14.21
N ASP A 70 14.06 2.78 15.08
CA ASP A 70 15.32 3.39 14.67
C ASP A 70 16.31 2.33 14.18
N ALA A 71 16.38 1.20 14.88
CA ALA A 71 17.19 0.05 14.46
C ALA A 71 16.71 -0.51 13.10
N VAL A 72 15.40 -0.64 12.91
CA VAL A 72 14.77 -1.07 11.65
C VAL A 72 15.17 -0.15 10.50
N TYR A 73 15.02 1.18 10.66
CA TYR A 73 15.41 2.13 9.62
C TYR A 73 16.90 2.08 9.31
N GLY A 74 17.74 1.92 10.33
CA GLY A 74 19.18 1.72 10.18
C GLY A 74 19.50 0.49 9.33
N TYR A 75 18.91 -0.64 9.69
CA TYR A 75 19.06 -1.91 8.99
C TYR A 75 18.59 -1.83 7.53
N LEU A 76 17.38 -1.31 7.28
CA LEU A 76 16.85 -1.19 5.92
C LEU A 76 17.75 -0.32 5.03
N ARG A 77 18.30 0.77 5.59
CA ARG A 77 19.22 1.65 4.87
C ARG A 77 20.56 0.98 4.60
N GLU A 78 21.10 0.24 5.56
CA GLU A 78 22.32 -0.54 5.39
C GLU A 78 22.17 -1.56 4.25
N ARG A 79 21.08 -2.33 4.26
CA ARG A 79 20.78 -3.35 3.24
C ARG A 79 20.54 -2.73 1.87
N GLN A 80 19.80 -1.62 1.82
CA GLN A 80 19.60 -0.87 0.57
C GLN A 80 20.94 -0.40 -0.02
N ASN A 81 21.86 0.10 0.81
CA ASN A 81 23.20 0.50 0.36
C ASN A 81 24.04 -0.69 -0.13
N ALA A 82 23.82 -1.89 0.42
CA ALA A 82 24.43 -3.14 -0.04
C ALA A 82 23.78 -3.70 -1.33
N GLY A 83 22.69 -3.09 -1.81
CA GLY A 83 21.92 -3.58 -2.95
C GLY A 83 21.07 -4.81 -2.62
N GLU A 84 20.77 -5.04 -1.34
CA GLU A 84 19.95 -6.13 -0.84
C GLU A 84 18.53 -5.63 -0.55
N VAL A 85 17.54 -6.51 -0.78
CA VAL A 85 16.11 -6.31 -0.52
C VAL A 85 15.71 -7.20 0.66
N PRO A 86 15.52 -6.62 1.86
CA PRO A 86 15.08 -7.36 3.02
C PRO A 86 13.67 -7.94 2.85
N THR A 87 13.46 -9.18 3.27
CA THR A 87 12.18 -9.89 3.24
C THR A 87 11.80 -10.43 4.62
N GLY A 88 10.50 -10.60 4.87
CA GLY A 88 9.95 -11.07 6.15
C GLY A 88 9.24 -9.97 6.95
N LEU A 89 9.21 -10.11 8.28
CA LEU A 89 8.65 -9.08 9.17
C LEU A 89 9.67 -7.95 9.35
N LEU A 90 9.43 -6.82 8.70
CA LEU A 90 10.35 -5.68 8.75
C LEU A 90 10.12 -4.76 9.95
N TYR A 91 8.87 -4.53 10.32
CA TYR A 91 8.53 -3.64 11.43
C TYR A 91 7.17 -4.01 11.99
N VAL A 92 7.04 -3.94 13.31
CA VAL A 92 5.75 -3.99 14.01
C VAL A 92 5.74 -2.97 15.13
N ASP A 93 4.66 -2.21 15.23
CA ASP A 93 4.44 -1.28 16.33
C ASP A 93 3.53 -1.95 17.39
N PRO A 94 4.06 -2.42 18.53
CA PRO A 94 3.26 -3.13 19.53
C PRO A 94 2.26 -2.22 20.24
N GLU A 95 2.43 -0.90 20.19
CA GLU A 95 1.48 0.07 20.76
C GLU A 95 0.42 0.51 19.75
N SER A 96 0.51 0.06 18.48
CA SER A 96 -0.50 0.40 17.48
C SER A 96 -1.86 -0.19 17.86
N ARG A 97 -2.88 0.64 17.74
CA ARG A 97 -4.27 0.27 17.98
C ARG A 97 -4.95 -0.06 16.67
N ASP A 98 -5.86 -1.03 16.71
CA ASP A 98 -6.69 -1.36 15.55
C ASP A 98 -7.58 -0.18 15.15
N LEU A 99 -7.92 -0.08 13.86
CA LEU A 99 -8.73 1.00 13.33
C LEU A 99 -10.13 1.05 14.00
N HIS A 100 -10.72 -0.10 14.28
CA HIS A 100 -12.03 -0.17 14.95
C HIS A 100 -11.96 0.37 16.39
N ASP A 101 -10.87 0.07 17.10
CA ASP A 101 -10.61 0.59 18.45
C ASP A 101 -10.40 2.11 18.46
N VAL A 102 -9.70 2.63 17.45
CA VAL A 102 -9.44 4.07 17.32
C VAL A 102 -10.72 4.85 17.00
N LEU A 103 -11.56 4.30 16.11
CA LEU A 103 -12.82 4.93 15.70
C LEU A 103 -13.97 4.68 16.67
N GLY A 104 -13.80 3.80 17.67
CA GLY A 104 -14.85 3.43 18.61
C GLY A 104 -16.04 2.75 17.93
N THR A 105 -15.78 2.00 16.86
CA THR A 105 -16.85 1.27 16.15
C THR A 105 -17.22 0.00 16.90
N VAL A 106 -18.38 -0.54 16.54
CA VAL A 106 -18.88 -1.81 17.07
C VAL A 106 -17.99 -3.00 16.66
N ASP A 107 -17.94 -4.04 17.51
CA ASP A 107 -17.17 -5.28 17.26
C ASP A 107 -17.68 -6.10 16.07
N ARG A 108 -18.95 -5.87 15.68
CA ARG A 108 -19.55 -6.58 14.55
C ARG A 108 -19.04 -5.99 13.23
N PRO A 109 -18.79 -6.84 12.20
CA PRO A 109 -18.45 -6.36 10.87
C PRO A 109 -19.49 -5.35 10.38
N LEU A 110 -19.03 -4.20 9.89
CA LEU A 110 -19.93 -3.11 9.47
C LEU A 110 -20.91 -3.53 8.37
N TRP A 111 -20.51 -4.47 7.51
CA TRP A 111 -21.38 -5.05 6.48
C TRP A 111 -22.58 -5.82 7.05
N ASN A 112 -22.47 -6.34 8.27
CA ASN A 112 -23.53 -7.09 8.94
C ASN A 112 -24.43 -6.20 9.80
N LEU A 113 -24.26 -4.88 9.79
CA LEU A 113 -25.12 -3.96 10.52
C LEU A 113 -26.48 -3.78 9.80
N PRO A 114 -27.61 -4.08 10.45
CA PRO A 114 -28.92 -3.87 9.86
C PRO A 114 -29.21 -2.37 9.77
N PHE A 115 -29.97 -1.98 8.75
CA PHE A 115 -30.27 -0.58 8.46
C PHE A 115 -30.99 0.11 9.61
N GLU A 116 -31.83 -0.62 10.34
CA GLU A 116 -32.62 -0.15 11.47
C GLU A 116 -31.74 0.30 12.65
N GLU A 117 -30.55 -0.31 12.83
CA GLU A 117 -29.57 0.11 13.85
C GLU A 117 -28.77 1.34 13.42
N LEU A 118 -28.52 1.50 12.11
CA LEU A 118 -27.81 2.66 11.56
C LEU A 118 -28.69 3.92 11.51
N CYS A 119 -30.00 3.73 11.37
CA CYS A 119 -30.98 4.79 11.28
C CYS A 119 -32.07 4.64 12.35
N PRO A 120 -31.84 5.10 13.59
CA PRO A 120 -32.77 4.95 14.71
C PRO A 120 -34.05 5.82 14.60
N GLY A 121 -34.27 6.49 13.47
CA GLY A 121 -35.48 7.24 13.16
C GLY A 121 -35.54 8.66 13.73
N SER A 122 -36.65 9.36 13.47
CA SER A 122 -36.86 10.76 13.88
C SER A 122 -36.97 10.92 15.40
N GLU A 123 -37.55 9.94 16.10
CA GLU A 123 -37.72 10.00 17.56
C GLU A 123 -36.37 10.05 18.29
N ALA A 124 -35.38 9.27 17.85
CA ALA A 124 -34.03 9.30 18.42
C ALA A 124 -33.31 10.62 18.14
N LEU A 125 -33.55 11.24 16.98
CA LEU A 125 -33.01 12.56 16.64
C LEU A 125 -33.63 13.66 17.52
N ASP A 126 -34.94 13.62 17.73
CA ASP A 126 -35.64 14.58 18.60
C ASP A 126 -35.12 14.51 20.04
N ALA A 127 -34.94 13.30 20.59
CA ALA A 127 -34.36 13.09 21.91
C ALA A 127 -32.90 13.60 22.02
N LEU A 128 -32.10 13.45 20.96
CA LEU A 128 -30.74 14.02 20.92
C LEU A 128 -30.78 15.54 20.97
N MET A 129 -31.67 16.17 20.18
CA MET A 129 -31.79 17.63 20.10
C MET A 129 -32.27 18.28 21.40
N GLU A 130 -33.03 17.57 22.24
CA GLU A 130 -33.43 18.07 23.57
C GLU A 130 -32.22 18.31 24.49
N ASN A 131 -31.16 17.51 24.38
CA ASN A 131 -29.93 17.70 25.17
C ASN A 131 -29.09 18.91 24.73
N TYR A 132 -29.40 19.51 23.57
CA TYR A 132 -28.70 20.68 23.02
C TYR A 132 -29.52 21.98 23.08
N ARG A 133 -30.67 21.96 23.76
CA ARG A 133 -31.49 23.16 24.06
C ARG A 133 -31.18 23.69 25.45
#